data_AF-A0A3G6RVE0-F1
#
_entry.id   AF-A0A3G6RVE0-F1
#
_cell.length_a   1.000
_cell.length_b   1.000
_cell.length_c   1.000
_cell.angle_alpha   90.00
_cell.angle_beta   90.00
_cell.angle_gamma   90.00
#
_symmetry.space_group_name_H-M   'P 1'
#
loop_
_entity.id
_entity.type
_entity.pdbx_description
1 polymer ?
#
loop_
_entity_poly.entity_id
_entity_poly.type
_entity_poly.pdbx_seq_one_letter_code
_entity_poly.pdbx_strand_id
1 'polypeptide(L)'
;MKQYKLKNFSVKRLMLYMSISFLLVMLFTILTSIYYNPKIYPAIVLFILTSISFILIKNNCINTYNISLDNNYIYFNSRKIDLIDICNYNFSETEQFYGCRLVFKSYKIFLNIPKKESGDYLDFKEDFMDIIKFQNKNRSNNLIVEYSWYNTKFAQIYGYVMIGIMIIWFMLMILFPNKLNISNLGLFLMVSVGLSPIIYRIFKK
;
A
#
# COMPACT_ATOMS: atom_id res chain seq x y z
N MET A 1 -24.90 11.02 13.78
CA MET A 1 -24.26 10.15 12.77
C MET A 1 -23.86 10.99 11.56
N LYS A 2 -22.56 11.15 11.31
CA LYS A 2 -22.03 11.94 10.19
C LYS A 2 -21.90 11.06 8.94
N GLN A 3 -21.99 11.64 7.75
CA GLN A 3 -21.91 10.95 6.47
C GLN A 3 -20.83 11.55 5.58
N TYR A 4 -20.09 10.70 4.88
CA TYR A 4 -18.97 11.06 4.01
C TYR A 4 -19.04 10.27 2.70
N LYS A 5 -18.68 10.90 1.59
CA LYS A 5 -18.59 10.25 0.27
C LYS A 5 -17.14 10.22 -0.18
N LEU A 6 -16.50 9.06 -0.03
CA LEU A 6 -15.09 8.91 -0.35
C LEU A 6 -14.92 8.29 -1.74
N LYS A 7 -14.26 9.01 -2.64
CA LYS A 7 -13.78 8.44 -3.90
C LYS A 7 -12.50 7.67 -3.67
N ASN A 8 -12.47 6.44 -4.13
CA ASN A 8 -11.38 5.50 -3.94
C ASN A 8 -10.88 4.98 -5.28
N PHE A 9 -9.57 5.06 -5.48
CA PHE A 9 -8.89 4.40 -6.58
C PHE A 9 -8.62 2.92 -6.25
N SER A 10 -9.27 2.03 -6.98
CA SER A 10 -9.19 0.58 -6.74
C SER A 10 -8.01 -0.05 -7.49
N VAL A 11 -6.94 -0.36 -6.75
CA VAL A 11 -5.77 -1.10 -7.28
C VAL A 11 -6.16 -2.48 -7.80
N LYS A 12 -7.16 -3.13 -7.19
CA LYS A 12 -7.66 -4.44 -7.67
C LYS A 12 -8.27 -4.32 -9.06
N ARG A 13 -9.08 -3.29 -9.30
CA ARG A 13 -9.66 -3.03 -10.63
C ARG A 13 -8.57 -2.64 -11.62
N LEU A 14 -7.60 -1.83 -11.21
CA LEU A 14 -6.46 -1.49 -12.05
C LEU A 14 -5.73 -2.75 -12.53
N MET A 15 -5.34 -3.65 -11.62
CA MET A 15 -4.65 -4.89 -11.99
C MET A 15 -5.49 -5.77 -12.91
N LEU A 16 -6.80 -5.88 -12.65
CA LEU A 16 -7.72 -6.63 -13.50
C LEU A 16 -7.80 -6.05 -14.92
N TYR A 17 -8.03 -4.74 -15.04
CA TYR A 17 -8.13 -4.11 -16.36
C TYR A 17 -6.80 -4.05 -17.10
N MET A 18 -5.67 -3.88 -16.41
CA MET A 18 -4.34 -4.01 -17.03
C MET A 18 -4.10 -5.43 -17.56
N SER A 19 -4.52 -6.46 -16.82
CA SER A 19 -4.38 -7.86 -17.26
C SER A 19 -5.25 -8.13 -18.50
N ILE A 20 -6.49 -7.64 -18.51
CA ILE A 20 -7.39 -7.76 -19.67
C ILE A 20 -6.82 -7.01 -20.87
N SER A 21 -6.36 -5.77 -20.68
CA SER A 21 -5.76 -4.95 -21.74
C SER A 21 -4.53 -5.64 -22.34
N PHE A 22 -3.66 -6.23 -21.50
CA PHE A 22 -2.50 -6.97 -21.95
C PHE A 22 -2.88 -8.18 -22.82
N LEU A 23 -3.83 -9.00 -22.37
CA LEU A 23 -4.33 -10.14 -23.16
C LEU A 23 -4.92 -9.70 -24.49
N LEU A 24 -5.70 -8.62 -24.48
CA LEU A 24 -6.34 -8.07 -25.66
C LEU A 24 -5.29 -7.56 -26.67
N VAL A 25 -4.30 -6.79 -26.21
CA VAL A 25 -3.17 -6.33 -27.05
C VAL A 25 -2.42 -7.51 -27.68
N MET A 26 -2.11 -8.55 -26.91
CA MET A 26 -1.42 -9.75 -27.43
C MET A 26 -2.25 -10.44 -28.51
N LEU A 27 -3.55 -10.64 -28.27
CA LEU A 27 -4.45 -11.33 -29.19
C LEU A 27 -4.62 -10.58 -30.51
N PHE A 28 -4.78 -9.25 -30.45
CA PHE A 28 -4.84 -8.41 -31.66
C PHE A 28 -3.51 -8.33 -32.41
N THR A 29 -2.38 -8.38 -31.72
CA THR A 29 -1.05 -8.42 -32.36
C THR A 29 -0.87 -9.71 -33.15
N ILE A 30 -1.28 -10.85 -32.58
CA ILE A 30 -1.25 -12.15 -33.29
C ILE A 30 -2.17 -12.11 -34.51
N LEU A 31 -3.42 -11.66 -34.36
CA LEU A 31 -4.37 -11.56 -35.48
C LEU A 31 -3.85 -10.65 -36.59
N THR A 32 -3.33 -9.47 -36.26
CA THR A 32 -2.78 -8.55 -37.27
C THR A 32 -1.56 -9.11 -37.98
N SER A 33 -0.71 -9.89 -37.30
CA SER A 33 0.43 -10.57 -37.94
C SER A 33 0.03 -11.68 -38.92
N ILE A 34 -1.12 -12.33 -38.69
CA ILE A 34 -1.63 -13.41 -39.55
C ILE A 34 -2.38 -12.85 -40.76
N TYR A 35 -3.20 -11.81 -40.55
CA TYR A 35 -4.18 -11.36 -41.55
C TYR A 35 -3.80 -10.08 -42.31
N TYR A 36 -2.82 -9.30 -41.85
CA TYR A 36 -2.48 -7.98 -42.44
C TYR A 36 -0.98 -7.78 -42.69
N ASN A 37 -0.64 -6.88 -43.61
CA ASN A 37 0.72 -6.59 -44.09
C ASN A 37 1.67 -6.23 -42.91
N PRO A 38 2.79 -6.96 -42.69
CA PRO A 38 3.41 -7.12 -41.36
C PRO A 38 4.14 -5.91 -40.76
N LYS A 39 4.29 -4.78 -41.47
CA LYS A 39 5.25 -3.72 -41.05
C LYS A 39 4.65 -2.45 -40.44
N ILE A 40 3.45 -2.03 -40.82
CA ILE A 40 2.91 -0.70 -40.44
C ILE A 40 1.64 -0.81 -39.59
N TYR A 41 0.77 -1.77 -39.91
CA TYR A 41 -0.52 -1.95 -39.25
C TYR A 41 -0.44 -2.39 -37.78
N PRO A 42 0.46 -3.29 -37.36
CA PRO A 42 0.48 -3.77 -35.98
C PRO A 42 0.75 -2.64 -34.97
N ALA A 43 1.68 -1.72 -35.28
CA ALA A 43 2.07 -0.64 -34.38
C ALA A 43 0.96 0.41 -34.18
N ILE A 44 0.27 0.81 -35.26
CA ILE A 44 -0.83 1.78 -35.19
C ILE A 44 -2.01 1.20 -34.40
N VAL A 45 -2.35 -0.07 -34.65
CA VAL A 45 -3.41 -0.78 -33.92
C VAL A 45 -3.05 -0.89 -32.43
N LEU A 46 -1.80 -1.21 -32.09
CA LEU A 46 -1.30 -1.25 -30.71
C LEU A 46 -1.41 0.12 -30.00
N PHE A 47 -1.07 1.21 -30.69
CA PHE A 47 -1.13 2.56 -30.12
C PHE A 47 -2.57 3.00 -29.82
N ILE A 48 -3.50 2.71 -30.74
CA ILE A 48 -4.93 3.01 -30.55
C ILE A 48 -5.49 2.17 -29.39
N LEU A 49 -5.18 0.87 -29.35
CA LEU A 49 -5.62 -0.04 -28.30
C LEU A 49 -5.09 0.34 -26.92
N THR A 50 -3.83 0.74 -26.81
CA THR A 50 -3.24 1.18 -25.54
C THR A 50 -3.86 2.49 -25.07
N SER A 51 -4.10 3.45 -25.98
CA SER A 51 -4.76 4.72 -25.67
C SER A 51 -6.21 4.52 -25.16
N ILE A 52 -7.00 3.70 -25.86
CA ILE A 52 -8.38 3.36 -25.46
C ILE A 52 -8.38 2.62 -24.12
N SER A 53 -7.49 1.63 -23.97
CA SER A 53 -7.34 0.88 -22.72
C SER A 53 -7.02 1.80 -21.54
N PHE A 54 -6.08 2.73 -21.73
CA PHE A 54 -5.70 3.67 -20.67
C PHE A 54 -6.88 4.55 -20.22
N ILE A 55 -7.65 5.08 -21.16
CA ILE A 55 -8.83 5.91 -20.85
C ILE A 55 -9.90 5.09 -20.11
N LEU A 56 -10.19 3.87 -20.59
CA LEU A 56 -11.16 2.98 -19.95
C LEU A 56 -10.70 2.55 -18.55
N ILE A 57 -9.43 2.22 -18.38
CA ILE A 57 -8.83 1.86 -17.09
C ILE A 57 -8.97 3.04 -16.12
N LYS A 58 -8.54 4.24 -16.53
CA LYS A 58 -8.55 5.44 -15.69
C LYS A 58 -9.95 5.74 -15.14
N ASN A 59 -10.96 5.69 -16.01
CA ASN A 59 -12.33 6.05 -15.63
C ASN A 59 -13.00 4.97 -14.77
N ASN A 60 -12.73 3.69 -15.01
CA ASN A 60 -13.40 2.57 -14.32
C ASN A 60 -12.72 2.13 -13.01
N CYS A 61 -11.54 2.67 -12.70
CA CYS A 61 -10.81 2.37 -11.46
C CYS A 61 -11.31 3.17 -10.24
N ILE A 62 -12.09 4.23 -10.45
CA ILE A 62 -12.61 5.08 -9.37
C ILE A 62 -13.95 4.53 -8.89
N ASN A 63 -14.05 4.29 -7.58
CA ASN A 63 -15.29 3.88 -6.89
C ASN A 63 -15.64 4.90 -5.82
N THR A 64 -16.92 5.23 -5.69
CA THR A 64 -17.39 6.03 -4.56
C THR A 64 -17.89 5.10 -3.45
N TYR A 65 -17.45 5.36 -2.23
CA TYR A 65 -17.91 4.69 -1.03
C TYR A 65 -18.67 5.67 -0.15
N ASN A 66 -19.85 5.26 0.29
CA ASN A 66 -20.61 6.00 1.30
C ASN A 66 -20.21 5.46 2.66
N ILE A 67 -19.63 6.34 3.48
CA ILE A 67 -19.22 6.03 4.84
C ILE A 67 -20.09 6.82 5.78
N SER A 68 -20.59 6.18 6.83
CA SER A 68 -21.28 6.88 7.91
C SER A 68 -20.66 6.50 9.23
N LEU A 69 -20.38 7.51 10.05
CA LEU A 69 -19.62 7.36 11.28
C LEU A 69 -20.43 7.88 12.46
N ASP A 70 -20.40 7.11 13.53
CA ASP A 70 -20.90 7.46 14.85
C ASP A 70 -19.93 6.93 15.91
N ASN A 71 -20.14 7.31 17.18
CA ASN A 71 -19.23 6.98 18.27
C ASN A 71 -18.97 5.47 18.45
N ASN A 72 -19.93 4.63 18.05
CA ASN A 72 -19.87 3.18 18.24
C ASN A 72 -19.76 2.40 16.92
N TYR A 73 -20.19 2.98 15.79
CA TYR A 73 -20.35 2.23 14.56
C TYR A 73 -19.78 2.97 13.36
N ILE A 74 -19.20 2.19 12.45
CA ILE A 74 -18.90 2.62 11.09
C ILE A 74 -19.76 1.84 10.11
N TYR A 75 -20.45 2.54 9.23
CA TYR A 75 -21.16 1.96 8.12
C TYR A 75 -20.37 2.19 6.85
N PHE A 76 -20.13 1.13 6.09
CA PHE A 76 -19.37 1.17 4.85
C PHE A 76 -20.19 0.51 3.74
N ASN A 77 -20.67 1.29 2.76
CA ASN A 77 -21.57 0.82 1.69
C ASN A 77 -22.65 -0.12 2.22
N SER A 78 -23.44 0.35 3.18
CA SER A 78 -24.53 -0.35 3.91
C SER A 78 -24.13 -1.44 4.93
N ARG A 79 -22.85 -1.84 5.00
CA ARG A 79 -22.40 -2.79 6.02
C ARG A 79 -22.10 -2.08 7.35
N LYS A 80 -22.85 -2.42 8.40
CA LYS A 80 -22.58 -1.99 9.78
C LYS A 80 -21.40 -2.75 10.37
N ILE A 81 -20.43 -2.04 10.93
CA ILE A 81 -19.27 -2.62 11.62
C ILE A 81 -19.12 -1.89 12.96
N ASP A 82 -18.93 -2.66 14.01
CA ASP A 82 -18.71 -2.12 15.35
C ASP A 82 -17.29 -1.57 15.46
N LEU A 83 -17.15 -0.31 15.91
CA LEU A 83 -15.84 0.27 16.19
C LEU A 83 -15.17 -0.46 17.36
N ILE A 84 -15.93 -1.21 18.17
CA ILE A 84 -15.31 -2.02 19.22
C ILE A 84 -14.30 -3.04 18.66
N ASP A 85 -14.56 -3.53 17.45
CA ASP A 85 -13.79 -4.58 16.79
C ASP A 85 -12.58 -4.09 16.01
N ILE A 86 -12.33 -2.77 15.97
CA ILE A 86 -11.14 -2.27 15.31
C ILE A 86 -9.89 -2.70 16.09
N CYS A 87 -8.95 -3.27 15.36
CA CYS A 87 -7.68 -3.76 15.87
C CYS A 87 -6.56 -2.73 15.66
N ASN A 88 -6.49 -2.18 14.46
CA ASN A 88 -5.54 -1.11 14.11
C ASN A 88 -6.04 -0.29 12.92
N TYR A 89 -5.45 0.89 12.76
CA TYR A 89 -5.70 1.78 11.62
C TYR A 89 -4.38 2.33 11.08
N ASN A 90 -4.36 2.88 9.86
CA ASN A 90 -3.23 3.62 9.32
C ASN A 90 -3.75 4.71 8.38
N PHE A 91 -3.24 5.92 8.54
CA PHE A 91 -3.45 7.01 7.59
C PHE A 91 -2.10 7.38 6.97
N SER A 92 -1.90 6.99 5.72
CA SER A 92 -0.68 7.32 4.98
C SER A 92 -0.94 8.45 3.99
N GLU A 93 0.10 9.21 3.69
CA GLU A 93 0.05 10.26 2.67
C GLU A 93 1.16 10.04 1.65
N THR A 94 0.81 10.16 0.38
CA THR A 94 1.75 10.19 -0.76
C THR A 94 1.57 11.53 -1.48
N GLU A 95 2.33 11.81 -2.53
CA GLU A 95 2.18 13.06 -3.29
C GLU A 95 0.77 13.24 -3.86
N GLN A 96 0.19 12.17 -4.42
CA GLN A 96 -1.07 12.24 -5.18
C GLN A 96 -2.28 11.64 -4.45
N PHE A 97 -2.05 10.78 -3.45
CA PHE A 97 -3.10 10.04 -2.77
C PHE A 97 -2.95 10.05 -1.24
N TYR A 98 -4.09 10.02 -0.56
CA TYR A 98 -4.20 9.60 0.82
C TYR A 98 -4.55 8.11 0.90
N GLY A 99 -3.91 7.39 1.81
CA GLY A 99 -4.21 6.00 2.12
C GLY A 99 -4.93 5.89 3.45
N CYS A 100 -6.04 5.17 3.49
CA CYS A 100 -6.77 4.84 4.71
C CYS A 100 -6.87 3.32 4.83
N ARG A 101 -6.32 2.78 5.91
CA ARG A 101 -6.43 1.36 6.23
C ARG A 101 -7.08 1.22 7.59
N LEU A 102 -8.24 0.57 7.65
CA LEU A 102 -8.91 0.24 8.90
C LEU A 102 -9.04 -1.28 8.98
N VAL A 103 -8.49 -1.88 10.04
CA VAL A 103 -8.49 -3.33 10.24
C VAL A 103 -9.36 -3.66 11.44
N PHE A 104 -10.49 -4.30 11.17
CA PHE A 104 -11.38 -4.89 12.15
C PHE A 104 -11.10 -6.39 12.27
N LYS A 105 -11.56 -7.02 13.36
CA LYS A 105 -11.43 -8.47 13.55
C LYS A 105 -12.00 -9.28 12.38
N SER A 106 -13.15 -8.86 11.87
CA SER A 106 -13.91 -9.57 10.82
C SER A 106 -13.76 -8.97 9.42
N TYR A 107 -13.21 -7.75 9.29
CA TYR A 107 -13.22 -7.01 8.03
C TYR A 107 -12.05 -6.05 7.89
N LYS A 108 -11.61 -5.78 6.66
CA LYS A 108 -10.54 -4.84 6.37
C LYS A 108 -11.01 -3.84 5.33
N ILE A 109 -10.87 -2.56 5.64
CA ILE A 109 -11.14 -1.45 4.73
C ILE A 109 -9.79 -0.90 4.28
N PHE A 110 -9.61 -0.76 2.97
CA PHE A 110 -8.43 -0.14 2.38
C PHE A 110 -8.89 0.81 1.28
N LEU A 111 -8.57 2.09 1.45
CA LEU A 111 -8.95 3.16 0.53
C LEU A 111 -7.71 3.95 0.11
N ASN A 112 -7.65 4.28 -1.18
CA ASN A 112 -6.72 5.21 -1.79
C ASN A 112 -7.52 6.39 -2.33
N ILE A 113 -7.54 7.50 -1.60
CA ILE A 113 -8.31 8.69 -1.93
C ILE A 113 -7.43 9.68 -2.71
N PRO A 114 -7.80 10.10 -3.93
CA PRO A 114 -7.09 11.15 -4.66
C PRO A 114 -7.14 12.48 -3.91
N LYS A 115 -6.00 13.18 -3.79
CA LYS A 115 -5.95 14.48 -3.07
C LYS A 115 -6.83 15.57 -3.66
N LYS A 116 -7.09 15.52 -4.98
CA LYS A 116 -7.92 16.51 -5.67
C LYS A 116 -9.37 16.57 -5.16
N GLU A 117 -9.86 15.50 -4.52
CA GLU A 117 -11.25 15.36 -4.09
C GLU A 117 -11.33 14.78 -2.67
N SER A 118 -10.47 15.28 -1.76
CA SER A 118 -10.27 14.68 -0.43
C SER A 118 -10.96 15.41 0.73
N GLY A 119 -11.84 16.39 0.49
CA GLY A 119 -12.51 17.16 1.55
C GLY A 119 -13.20 16.25 2.57
N ASP A 120 -14.17 15.44 2.11
CA ASP A 120 -14.86 14.44 2.93
C ASP A 120 -13.92 13.44 3.63
N TYR A 121 -12.75 13.16 3.04
CA TYR A 121 -11.77 12.27 3.65
C TYR A 121 -11.03 12.92 4.83
N LEU A 122 -10.68 14.20 4.72
CA LEU A 122 -9.99 14.91 5.79
C LEU A 122 -10.92 15.06 7.01
N ASP A 123 -12.18 15.43 6.76
CA ASP A 123 -13.20 15.53 7.81
C ASP A 123 -13.45 14.15 8.46
N PHE A 124 -13.58 13.10 7.64
CA PHE A 124 -13.69 11.73 8.13
C PHE A 124 -12.49 11.33 9.01
N LYS A 125 -11.26 11.65 8.59
CA LYS A 125 -10.04 11.31 9.31
C LYS A 125 -10.03 11.99 10.68
N GLU A 126 -10.35 13.27 10.75
CA GLU A 126 -10.39 14.02 12.02
C GLU A 126 -11.44 13.45 12.98
N ASP A 127 -12.68 13.30 12.50
CA ASP A 127 -13.78 12.75 13.29
C ASP A 127 -13.49 11.32 13.76
N PHE A 128 -12.90 10.49 12.89
CA PHE A 128 -12.48 9.15 13.25
C PHE A 128 -11.41 9.16 14.34
N MET A 129 -10.39 10.01 14.22
CA MET A 129 -9.33 10.10 15.23
C MET A 129 -9.86 10.52 16.60
N ASP A 130 -10.83 11.42 16.64
CA ASP A 130 -11.43 11.85 17.91
C ASP A 130 -12.28 10.75 18.55
N ILE A 131 -13.03 9.98 17.76
CA ILE A 131 -13.74 8.80 18.26
C ILE A 131 -12.75 7.75 18.80
N ILE A 132 -11.63 7.49 18.10
CA ILE A 132 -10.60 6.58 18.58
C ILE A 132 -9.99 7.06 19.90
N LYS A 133 -9.64 8.35 20.02
CA LYS A 133 -9.14 8.93 21.28
C LYS A 133 -10.15 8.74 22.42
N PHE A 134 -11.43 9.00 22.17
CA PHE A 134 -12.49 8.82 23.14
C PHE A 134 -12.64 7.35 23.56
N GLN A 135 -12.68 6.42 22.60
CA GLN A 135 -12.78 5.00 22.90
C GLN A 135 -11.56 4.48 23.68
N ASN A 136 -10.36 4.93 23.33
CA ASN A 136 -9.13 4.54 24.02
C ASN A 136 -9.08 5.05 25.46
N LYS A 137 -9.70 6.20 25.79
CA LYS A 137 -9.86 6.63 27.20
C LYS A 137 -10.71 5.65 28.02
N ASN A 138 -11.70 5.03 27.39
CA ASN A 138 -12.62 4.11 28.04
C ASN A 138 -12.11 2.65 28.07
N ARG A 139 -10.98 2.36 27.41
CA ARG A 139 -10.37 1.02 27.36
C ARG A 139 -9.09 1.01 28.17
N SER A 140 -9.04 0.15 29.19
CA SER A 140 -7.82 -0.13 29.94
C SER A 140 -6.90 -1.13 29.22
N ASN A 141 -7.49 -2.14 28.58
CA ASN A 141 -6.78 -3.19 27.85
C ASN A 141 -7.22 -3.21 26.37
N ASN A 142 -6.29 -3.46 25.45
CA ASN A 142 -6.49 -3.47 23.99
C ASN A 142 -6.84 -2.09 23.38
N LEU A 143 -5.92 -1.15 23.55
CA LEU A 143 -5.96 0.14 22.88
C LEU A 143 -5.95 -0.03 21.36
N ILE A 144 -6.75 0.79 20.69
CA ILE A 144 -6.74 0.90 19.24
C ILE A 144 -5.54 1.75 18.87
N VAL A 145 -4.52 1.12 18.27
CA VAL A 145 -3.28 1.77 17.92
C VAL A 145 -3.12 1.91 16.41
N GLU A 146 -2.39 2.93 16.00
CA GLU A 146 -1.95 3.06 14.62
C GLU A 146 -1.00 1.91 14.26
N TYR A 147 -1.20 1.33 13.09
CA TYR A 147 -0.41 0.21 12.58
C TYR A 147 1.02 0.68 12.33
N SER A 148 1.94 0.12 13.10
CA SER A 148 3.38 0.22 12.86
C SER A 148 3.89 -1.08 12.25
N TRP A 149 4.43 -1.03 11.03
CA TRP A 149 5.07 -2.20 10.42
C TRP A 149 6.21 -2.73 11.30
N TYR A 150 6.97 -1.83 11.94
CA TYR A 150 8.11 -2.16 12.81
C TYR A 150 7.74 -3.09 13.97
N ASN A 151 6.49 -3.07 14.42
CA ASN A 151 6.02 -3.89 15.56
C ASN A 151 5.49 -5.27 15.11
N THR A 152 5.55 -5.59 13.82
CA THR A 152 5.01 -6.85 13.29
C THR A 152 6.03 -8.00 13.32
N LYS A 153 5.55 -9.24 13.38
CA LYS A 153 6.41 -10.44 13.24
C LYS A 153 7.22 -10.45 11.94
N PHE A 154 6.64 -9.95 10.85
CA PHE A 154 7.33 -9.84 9.57
C PHE A 154 8.51 -8.86 9.62
N ALA A 155 8.35 -7.73 10.31
CA ALA A 155 9.47 -6.81 10.53
C ALA A 155 10.56 -7.43 11.38
N GLN A 156 10.21 -8.20 12.42
CA GLN A 156 11.19 -8.94 13.22
C GLN A 156 11.97 -9.95 12.37
N ILE A 157 11.28 -10.75 11.54
CA ILE A 157 11.93 -11.68 10.60
C ILE A 157 12.87 -10.94 9.66
N TYR A 158 12.42 -9.83 9.07
CA TYR A 158 13.26 -8.98 8.23
C TYR A 158 14.50 -8.47 8.99
N GLY A 159 14.32 -7.99 10.22
CA GLY A 159 15.41 -7.54 11.08
C GLY A 159 16.45 -8.64 11.33
N TYR A 160 16.02 -9.85 11.68
CA TYR A 160 16.91 -11.00 11.87
C TYR A 160 17.65 -11.40 10.59
N VAL A 161 16.94 -11.43 9.45
CA VAL A 161 17.56 -11.73 8.14
C VAL A 161 18.64 -10.69 7.81
N MET A 162 18.35 -9.40 8.01
CA MET A 162 19.32 -8.33 7.75
C MET A 162 20.54 -8.41 8.66
N ILE A 163 20.36 -8.67 9.96
CA ILE A 163 21.48 -8.88 10.89
C ILE A 163 22.32 -10.08 10.44
N GLY A 164 21.68 -11.19 10.04
CA GLY A 164 22.37 -12.37 9.53
C GLY A 164 23.22 -12.09 8.29
N ILE A 165 22.68 -11.35 7.33
CA ILE A 165 23.43 -10.92 6.12
C ILE A 165 24.64 -10.07 6.50
N MET A 166 24.48 -9.12 7.44
CA MET A 166 25.60 -8.28 7.90
C MET A 166 26.69 -9.11 8.58
N ILE A 167 26.32 -10.08 9.42
CA ILE A 167 27.28 -10.97 10.08
C ILE A 167 28.02 -11.83 9.04
N ILE A 168 27.31 -12.42 8.08
CA ILE A 168 27.93 -13.23 7.02
C ILE A 168 28.89 -12.39 6.19
N TRP A 169 28.50 -11.17 5.82
CA TRP A 169 29.36 -10.26 5.08
C TRP A 169 30.62 -9.90 5.87
N PHE A 170 30.48 -9.61 7.17
CA PHE A 170 31.62 -9.38 8.06
C PHE A 170 32.58 -10.58 8.13
N MET A 171 32.03 -11.80 8.28
CA MET A 171 32.83 -13.02 8.27
C MET A 171 33.54 -13.25 6.93
N LEU A 172 32.89 -12.97 5.80
CA LEU A 172 33.51 -13.07 4.48
C LEU A 172 34.67 -12.08 4.31
N MET A 173 34.58 -10.88 4.88
CA MET A 173 35.71 -9.94 4.86
C MET A 173 36.89 -10.50 5.65
N ILE A 174 36.65 -11.11 6.82
CA ILE A 174 37.71 -11.71 7.65
C ILE A 174 38.34 -12.92 6.97
N LEU A 175 37.53 -13.85 6.43
CA LEU A 175 38.02 -15.09 5.81
C LEU A 175 38.80 -14.84 4.51
N PHE A 176 38.50 -13.74 3.81
CA PHE A 176 39.18 -13.36 2.57
C PHE A 176 39.91 -12.03 2.78
N PRO A 177 41.15 -12.03 3.30
CA PRO A 177 41.87 -10.79 3.64
C PRO A 177 42.07 -9.84 2.45
N ASN A 178 42.11 -10.35 1.21
CA ASN A 178 42.12 -9.53 0.00
C ASN A 178 40.85 -8.67 -0.18
N LYS A 179 39.76 -9.01 0.52
CA LYS A 179 38.51 -8.25 0.56
C LYS A 179 38.42 -7.28 1.75
N LEU A 180 39.35 -7.33 2.70
CA LEU A 180 39.49 -6.36 3.81
C LEU A 180 40.20 -5.07 3.37
N ASN A 181 39.87 -4.57 2.18
CA ASN A 181 40.34 -3.25 1.76
C ASN A 181 39.45 -2.15 2.37
N ILE A 182 40.01 -0.95 2.50
CA ILE A 182 39.33 0.22 3.07
C ILE A 182 38.01 0.53 2.34
N SER A 183 37.96 0.27 1.03
CA SER A 183 36.76 0.46 0.21
C SER A 183 35.60 -0.45 0.65
N ASN A 184 35.84 -1.76 0.80
CA ASN A 184 34.81 -2.71 1.23
C ASN A 184 34.40 -2.49 2.69
N LEU A 185 35.36 -2.15 3.55
CA LEU A 185 35.09 -1.83 4.94
C LEU A 185 34.25 -0.54 5.07
N GLY A 186 34.56 0.48 4.27
CA GLY A 186 33.76 1.70 4.16
C GLY A 186 32.33 1.44 3.66
N LEU A 187 32.19 0.60 2.62
CA LEU A 187 30.88 0.18 2.10
C LEU A 187 30.07 -0.55 3.18
N PHE A 188 30.70 -1.49 3.90
CA PHE A 188 30.06 -2.23 4.98
C PHE A 188 29.57 -1.31 6.11
N LEU A 189 30.40 -0.36 6.54
CA LEU A 189 30.04 0.61 7.59
C LEU A 189 28.90 1.53 7.13
N MET A 190 28.94 2.01 5.89
CA MET A 190 27.88 2.87 5.34
C MET A 190 26.54 2.14 5.32
N VAL A 191 26.51 0.88 4.84
CA VAL A 191 25.30 0.05 4.84
C VAL A 191 24.83 -0.25 6.27
N SER A 192 25.75 -0.58 7.18
CA SER A 192 25.44 -0.88 8.58
C SER A 192 24.84 0.33 9.31
N VAL A 193 25.42 1.51 9.13
CA VAL A 193 24.90 2.76 9.71
C VAL A 193 23.54 3.12 9.11
N GLY A 194 23.35 2.93 7.80
CA GLY A 194 22.06 3.15 7.14
C GLY A 194 20.95 2.21 7.61
N LEU A 195 21.29 0.94 7.91
CA LEU A 195 20.33 -0.07 8.39
C LEU A 195 20.08 0.01 9.90
N SER A 196 21.04 0.51 10.68
CA SER A 196 20.95 0.66 12.14
C SER A 196 19.62 1.26 12.64
N PRO A 197 19.15 2.44 12.15
CA PRO A 197 17.90 3.03 12.65
C PRO A 197 16.67 2.16 12.36
N ILE A 198 16.66 1.41 11.25
CA ILE A 198 15.57 0.50 10.89
C ILE A 198 15.56 -0.69 11.85
N ILE A 199 16.72 -1.35 12.01
CA ILE A 199 16.87 -2.50 12.90
C ILE A 199 16.55 -2.09 14.34
N TYR A 200 17.07 -0.94 14.79
CA TYR A 200 16.78 -0.39 16.11
C TYR A 200 15.27 -0.18 16.31
N ARG A 201 14.56 0.41 15.34
CA ARG A 201 13.10 0.59 15.44
C ARG A 201 12.32 -0.73 15.48
N ILE A 202 12.79 -1.78 14.80
CA ILE A 202 12.15 -3.11 14.80
C ILE A 202 12.26 -3.76 16.18
N PHE A 203 13.40 -3.62 16.85
CA PHE A 203 13.68 -4.28 18.12
C PHE A 203 13.46 -3.40 19.36
N LYS A 204 13.22 -2.09 19.17
CA LYS A 204 12.80 -1.18 20.23
C LYS A 204 11.36 -1.49 20.62
N LYS A 205 11.21 -2.26 21.69
CA LYS A 205 9.93 -2.50 22.36
C LYS A 205 9.55 -1.33 23.25
#